data_AF-A0A2V6PYP9-F1
#
_entry.id   AF-A0A2V6PYP9-F1
#
_cell.length_a   1.000
_cell.length_b   1.000
_cell.length_c   1.000
_cell.angle_alpha   90.00
_cell.angle_beta   90.00
_cell.angle_gamma   90.00
#
_symmetry.space_group_name_H-M   'P 1'
#
loop_
_entity.id
_entity.type
_entity.pdbx_description
1 polymer ?
#
loop_
_entity_poly.entity_id
_entity_poly.type
_entity_poly.pdbx_seq_one_letter_code
_entity_poly.pdbx_strand_id
1 'polypeptide(L)'
;MNRIIALLACLVVLSSASTVLAQPTAQFWEEVGGSASGDGLSAATRGVPTGNRQVSVAVGPDGRPVVAYADGDTILVRRWTGAAWELIGPSSASGGLPQIVTDAAGRMYLAWRQFVPPTESFEIFLLARDWTGTTWQPLGTSGSGGGISGAEGGAGVPAYSLALGPDGTPYIAYQSTTFTEADFTTQTAGLHAWTNQISGREGGGASNALSFKIEGHGTTTFVSHNAEHPTLAIGADGKPVVAFIYSSMFEGGNPPEFNGENDDMYAVRWNGTAWEPLGPALPTTLDNVALGAPGGISNTPGWIREVGHDRLVRPSIMVDRDGTPVLAWGETNFDDGFRYIYVYKFNGTSWQGLGSPSGQID
;
A
#
# COMPACT_ATOMS: atom_id res chain seq x y z
N MET A 1 -5.49 71.40 -0.85
CA MET A 1 -4.13 71.14 -1.36
C MET A 1 -3.45 70.21 -0.36
N ASN A 2 -3.04 69.02 -0.79
CA ASN A 2 -2.22 67.98 -0.11
C ASN A 2 -2.75 67.36 1.20
N ARG A 3 -3.16 66.08 1.30
CA ARG A 3 -2.58 64.75 0.98
C ARG A 3 -2.00 64.04 2.23
N ILE A 4 -2.65 62.92 2.61
CA ILE A 4 -2.09 61.59 3.03
C ILE A 4 -1.33 61.62 4.39
N ILE A 5 -1.56 60.80 5.43
CA ILE A 5 -1.43 59.32 5.56
C ILE A 5 -2.15 58.83 6.83
N ALA A 6 -2.83 57.69 6.71
CA ALA A 6 -3.50 56.93 7.75
C ALA A 6 -2.54 56.00 8.50
N LEU A 7 -2.87 55.63 9.74
CA LEU A 7 -2.51 54.32 10.29
C LEU A 7 -3.60 53.86 11.28
N LEU A 8 -4.50 53.00 10.81
CA LEU A 8 -5.39 52.20 11.66
C LEU A 8 -4.62 50.92 12.02
N ALA A 9 -4.26 50.75 13.29
CA ALA A 9 -3.71 49.49 13.78
C ALA A 9 -4.89 48.55 14.12
N CYS A 10 -5.23 47.65 13.19
CA CYS A 10 -6.08 46.50 13.50
C CYS A 10 -5.24 45.45 14.24
N LEU A 11 -5.41 45.36 15.56
CA LEU A 11 -4.84 44.29 16.37
C LEU A 11 -5.68 43.02 16.15
N VAL A 12 -5.23 42.13 15.27
CA VAL A 12 -5.79 40.77 15.15
C VAL A 12 -5.16 39.94 16.27
N VAL A 13 -5.94 39.65 17.31
CA VAL A 13 -5.56 38.67 18.32
C VAL A 13 -5.72 37.28 17.69
N LEU A 14 -4.62 36.69 17.21
CA LEU A 14 -4.59 35.26 16.94
C LEU A 14 -4.66 34.53 18.29
N SER A 15 -5.84 34.02 18.65
CA SER A 15 -5.94 33.00 19.67
C SER A 15 -5.30 31.73 19.10
N SER A 16 -4.08 31.40 19.54
CA SER A 16 -3.53 30.07 19.39
C SER A 16 -4.40 29.11 20.21
N ALA A 17 -5.40 28.51 19.57
CA ALA A 17 -6.07 27.35 20.12
C ALA A 17 -5.01 26.25 20.22
N SER A 18 -4.45 26.05 21.40
CA SER A 18 -3.68 24.86 21.70
C SER A 18 -4.64 23.68 21.54
N THR A 19 -4.46 22.90 20.48
CA THR A 19 -5.14 21.62 20.33
C THR A 19 -4.63 20.71 21.44
N VAL A 20 -5.38 20.63 22.54
CA VAL A 20 -5.17 19.59 23.53
C VAL A 20 -5.48 18.29 22.80
N LEU A 21 -4.45 17.50 22.51
CA LEU A 21 -4.64 16.15 21.99
C LEU A 21 -5.49 15.39 23.01
N ALA A 22 -6.67 14.95 22.60
CA ALA A 22 -7.49 14.07 23.41
C ALA A 22 -6.66 12.82 23.72
N GLN A 23 -6.30 12.64 24.99
CA GLN A 23 -5.66 11.41 25.44
C GLN A 23 -6.73 10.32 25.49
N PRO A 24 -6.46 9.10 24.98
CA PRO A 24 -7.39 8.00 25.14
C PRO A 24 -7.59 7.76 26.64
N THR A 25 -8.79 8.07 27.14
CA THR A 25 -9.16 7.84 28.56
C THR A 25 -9.62 6.40 28.80
N ALA A 26 -9.79 5.63 27.73
CA ALA A 26 -10.20 4.23 27.81
C ALA A 26 -9.07 3.38 28.40
N GLN A 27 -9.32 2.76 29.54
CA GLN A 27 -8.40 1.82 30.18
C GLN A 27 -8.58 0.38 29.67
N PHE A 28 -9.62 0.12 28.88
CA PHE A 28 -9.97 -1.17 28.33
C PHE A 28 -10.66 -0.98 26.98
N TRP A 29 -10.56 -2.01 26.13
CA TRP A 29 -11.29 -2.06 24.87
C TRP A 29 -12.77 -2.29 25.16
N GLU A 30 -13.62 -1.48 24.54
CA GLU A 30 -15.06 -1.67 24.49
C GLU A 30 -15.46 -1.96 23.05
N GLU A 31 -16.30 -2.98 22.85
CA GLU A 31 -16.79 -3.28 21.52
C GLU A 31 -17.81 -2.25 21.03
N VAL A 32 -17.79 -1.96 19.74
CA VAL A 32 -18.77 -1.05 19.14
C VAL A 32 -19.94 -1.89 18.63
N GLY A 33 -21.07 -1.81 19.32
CA GLY A 33 -22.32 -2.42 18.82
C GLY A 33 -22.26 -3.93 18.61
N GLY A 34 -21.62 -4.67 19.52
CA GLY A 34 -21.48 -6.13 19.42
C GLY A 34 -20.36 -6.59 18.49
N SER A 35 -19.43 -5.72 18.10
CA SER A 35 -18.41 -6.04 17.10
C SER A 35 -17.40 -7.12 17.52
N ALA A 36 -17.31 -7.42 18.82
CA ALA A 36 -16.37 -8.38 19.39
C ALA A 36 -17.06 -9.47 20.25
N SER A 37 -18.39 -9.58 20.19
CA SER A 37 -19.19 -10.59 20.87
C SER A 37 -19.91 -11.51 19.87
N GLY A 38 -20.34 -12.69 20.33
CA GLY A 38 -20.94 -13.71 19.47
C GLY A 38 -19.99 -14.13 18.33
N ASP A 39 -20.50 -14.13 17.10
CA ASP A 39 -19.75 -14.43 15.87
C ASP A 39 -19.06 -13.17 15.27
N GLY A 40 -19.03 -12.05 16.00
CA GLY A 40 -18.46 -10.78 15.56
C GLY A 40 -19.17 -10.15 14.36
N LEU A 41 -18.53 -9.17 13.71
CA LEU A 41 -19.10 -8.48 12.54
C LEU A 41 -19.28 -9.37 11.31
N SER A 42 -18.42 -10.37 11.14
CA SER A 42 -18.53 -11.30 10.01
C SER A 42 -19.70 -12.26 10.18
N ALA A 43 -20.18 -12.49 11.40
CA ALA A 43 -21.17 -13.51 11.72
C ALA A 43 -20.80 -14.91 11.20
N ALA A 44 -19.49 -15.17 11.01
CA ALA A 44 -18.99 -16.38 10.36
C ALA A 44 -18.92 -17.55 11.36
N THR A 45 -19.99 -18.35 11.43
CA THR A 45 -20.12 -19.50 12.35
C THR A 45 -19.08 -20.62 12.15
N ARG A 46 -18.44 -20.70 10.99
CA ARG A 46 -17.38 -21.69 10.68
C ARG A 46 -15.97 -21.07 10.63
N GLY A 47 -15.85 -19.78 10.98
CA GLY A 47 -14.62 -19.02 10.84
C GLY A 47 -14.39 -18.51 9.40
N VAL A 48 -13.54 -17.48 9.30
CA VAL A 48 -13.18 -16.86 8.01
C VAL A 48 -11.99 -17.62 7.39
N PRO A 49 -12.09 -18.09 6.12
CA PRO A 49 -10.98 -18.75 5.43
C PRO A 49 -9.71 -17.89 5.45
N THR A 50 -8.54 -18.52 5.59
CA THR A 50 -7.24 -17.82 5.71
C THR A 50 -6.97 -16.84 4.57
N GLY A 51 -7.38 -17.17 3.35
CA GLY A 51 -7.25 -16.30 2.17
C GLY A 51 -8.11 -15.04 2.19
N ASN A 52 -9.12 -14.96 3.08
CA ASN A 52 -10.15 -13.92 3.06
C ASN A 52 -10.16 -13.07 4.36
N ARG A 53 -9.08 -13.11 5.14
CA ARG A 53 -8.98 -12.42 6.45
C ARG A 53 -8.64 -10.93 6.37
N GLN A 54 -8.52 -10.38 5.16
CA GLN A 54 -8.28 -8.95 5.04
C GLN A 54 -9.54 -8.16 5.35
N VAL A 55 -9.34 -7.20 6.24
CA VAL A 55 -10.34 -6.23 6.65
C VAL A 55 -9.76 -4.84 6.44
N SER A 56 -10.62 -3.89 6.13
CA SER A 56 -10.27 -2.49 6.03
C SER A 56 -11.30 -1.67 6.80
N VAL A 57 -10.83 -0.72 7.58
CA VAL A 57 -11.67 0.18 8.36
C VAL A 57 -11.37 1.62 7.97
N ALA A 58 -12.41 2.42 7.85
CA ALA A 58 -12.33 3.86 7.69
C ALA A 58 -13.32 4.54 8.65
N VAL A 59 -13.15 5.84 8.86
CA VAL A 59 -14.00 6.63 9.75
C VAL A 59 -14.63 7.74 8.94
N GLY A 60 -15.97 7.75 8.92
CA GLY A 60 -16.73 8.76 8.19
C GLY A 60 -16.68 10.15 8.82
N PRO A 61 -17.24 11.16 8.13
CA PRO A 61 -17.26 12.55 8.60
C PRO A 61 -18.08 12.75 9.89
N ASP A 62 -18.93 11.79 10.26
CA ASP A 62 -19.68 11.78 11.53
C ASP A 62 -18.92 11.08 12.67
N GLY A 63 -17.66 10.71 12.45
CA GLY A 63 -16.81 10.03 13.41
C GLY A 63 -17.13 8.53 13.57
N ARG A 64 -17.94 7.95 12.69
CA ARG A 64 -18.38 6.56 12.83
C ARG A 64 -17.61 5.62 11.91
N PRO A 65 -17.31 4.39 12.36
CA PRO A 65 -16.56 3.43 11.57
C PRO A 65 -17.39 2.84 10.44
N VAL A 66 -16.73 2.60 9.31
CA VAL A 66 -17.16 1.73 8.23
C VAL A 66 -16.09 0.64 8.05
N VAL A 67 -16.52 -0.60 7.90
CA VAL A 67 -15.66 -1.78 7.80
C VAL A 67 -15.98 -2.52 6.51
N ALA A 68 -14.95 -2.79 5.69
CA ALA A 68 -15.02 -3.65 4.52
C ALA A 68 -14.27 -4.96 4.78
N TYR A 69 -14.87 -6.09 4.40
CA TYR A 69 -14.30 -7.42 4.61
C TYR A 69 -14.87 -8.41 3.59
N ALA A 70 -14.20 -9.54 3.40
CA ALA A 70 -14.69 -10.64 2.58
C ALA A 70 -15.31 -11.73 3.46
N ASP A 71 -16.47 -12.24 3.06
CA ASP A 71 -17.08 -13.46 3.62
C ASP A 71 -17.35 -14.46 2.49
N GLY A 72 -16.64 -15.59 2.50
CA GLY A 72 -16.39 -16.35 1.28
C GLY A 72 -15.84 -15.42 0.19
N ASP A 73 -16.38 -15.50 -1.02
CA ASP A 73 -16.02 -14.59 -2.11
C ASP A 73 -16.86 -13.30 -2.12
N THR A 74 -17.71 -13.03 -1.13
CA THR A 74 -18.57 -11.83 -1.14
C THR A 74 -17.88 -10.67 -0.44
N ILE A 75 -17.80 -9.51 -1.10
CA ILE A 75 -17.30 -8.28 -0.47
C ILE A 75 -18.44 -7.60 0.27
N LEU A 76 -18.28 -7.43 1.58
CA LEU A 76 -19.25 -6.80 2.47
C LEU A 76 -18.70 -5.48 3.00
N VAL A 77 -19.58 -4.49 3.14
CA VAL A 77 -19.27 -3.22 3.80
C VAL A 77 -20.34 -2.93 4.84
N ARG A 78 -19.96 -2.78 6.11
CA ARG A 78 -20.85 -2.43 7.21
C ARG A 78 -20.49 -1.06 7.80
N ARG A 79 -21.50 -0.24 8.09
CA ARG A 79 -21.34 1.07 8.73
C ARG A 79 -22.04 1.09 10.07
N TRP A 80 -21.37 1.61 11.09
CA TRP A 80 -21.99 1.86 12.39
C TRP A 80 -22.85 3.13 12.36
N THR A 81 -24.11 3.02 12.80
CA THR A 81 -25.06 4.16 12.84
C THR A 81 -25.17 4.82 14.22
N GLY A 82 -24.29 4.48 15.16
CA GLY A 82 -24.48 4.87 16.57
C GLY A 82 -25.46 3.96 17.32
N ALA A 83 -26.24 3.13 16.62
CA ALA A 83 -27.20 2.20 17.22
C ALA A 83 -27.07 0.77 16.66
N ALA A 84 -26.75 0.61 15.38
CA ALA A 84 -26.62 -0.69 14.73
C ALA A 84 -25.56 -0.68 13.62
N TRP A 85 -25.06 -1.88 13.27
CA TRP A 85 -24.25 -2.09 12.08
C TRP A 85 -25.14 -2.36 10.86
N GLU A 86 -25.17 -1.42 9.92
CA GLU A 86 -25.92 -1.55 8.68
C GLU A 86 -25.05 -2.11 7.56
N LEU A 87 -25.54 -3.10 6.81
CA LEU A 87 -24.90 -3.56 5.58
C LEU A 87 -25.18 -2.54 4.47
N ILE A 88 -24.13 -1.92 3.96
CA ILE A 88 -24.19 -0.88 2.93
C ILE A 88 -23.40 -1.24 1.68
N GLY A 89 -22.69 -2.37 1.65
CA GLY A 89 -21.82 -2.79 0.54
C GLY A 89 -22.58 -3.06 -0.77
N PRO A 90 -21.88 -3.04 -1.91
CA PRO A 90 -22.45 -3.40 -3.20
C PRO A 90 -22.85 -4.89 -3.23
N SER A 91 -24.04 -5.20 -3.73
CA SER A 91 -24.58 -6.57 -3.71
C SER A 91 -23.89 -7.54 -4.68
N SER A 92 -23.16 -7.04 -5.67
CA SER A 92 -22.54 -7.85 -6.73
C SER A 92 -21.03 -7.95 -6.64
N ALA A 93 -20.39 -7.31 -5.63
CA ALA A 93 -18.94 -7.34 -5.53
C ALA A 93 -18.48 -8.68 -4.96
N SER A 94 -17.61 -9.35 -5.71
CA SER A 94 -17.01 -10.61 -5.30
C SER A 94 -15.49 -10.64 -5.50
N GLY A 95 -14.79 -11.43 -4.70
CA GLY A 95 -13.35 -11.56 -4.70
C GLY A 95 -12.76 -11.34 -3.32
N GLY A 96 -11.63 -10.63 -3.24
CA GLY A 96 -10.88 -10.45 -2.00
C GLY A 96 -10.08 -9.15 -1.91
N LEU A 97 -9.26 -9.09 -0.85
CA LEU A 97 -8.42 -7.94 -0.49
C LEU A 97 -9.15 -6.57 -0.32
N PRO A 98 -10.39 -6.47 0.20
CA PRO A 98 -11.12 -5.20 0.18
C PRO A 98 -10.40 -4.09 0.94
N GLN A 99 -10.40 -2.88 0.37
CA GLN A 99 -9.91 -1.66 1.00
C GLN A 99 -10.97 -0.56 0.90
N ILE A 100 -11.24 0.10 2.02
CA ILE A 100 -12.17 1.22 2.09
C ILE A 100 -11.49 2.45 2.68
N VAL A 101 -11.73 3.59 2.05
CA VAL A 101 -11.26 4.91 2.51
C VAL A 101 -12.41 5.92 2.40
N THR A 102 -12.36 6.96 3.23
CA THR A 102 -13.37 8.02 3.28
C THR A 102 -12.71 9.38 3.17
N ASP A 103 -13.17 10.21 2.23
CA ASP A 103 -12.72 11.59 2.11
C ASP A 103 -13.41 12.51 3.13
N ALA A 104 -12.88 13.72 3.31
CA ALA A 104 -13.43 14.71 4.22
C ALA A 104 -14.80 15.26 3.77
N ALA A 105 -15.17 15.10 2.49
CA ALA A 105 -16.48 15.47 1.95
C ALA A 105 -17.54 14.37 2.19
N GLY A 106 -17.14 13.22 2.74
CA GLY A 106 -18.02 12.09 2.98
C GLY A 106 -18.21 11.17 1.79
N ARG A 107 -17.35 11.17 0.77
CA ARG A 107 -17.32 10.08 -0.21
C ARG A 107 -16.50 8.91 0.32
N MET A 108 -17.09 7.73 0.19
CA MET A 108 -16.44 6.46 0.46
C MET A 108 -15.95 5.86 -0.85
N TYR A 109 -14.76 5.27 -0.84
CA TYR A 109 -14.19 4.55 -1.97
C TYR A 109 -13.90 3.12 -1.52
N LEU A 110 -14.43 2.14 -2.25
CA LEU A 110 -14.23 0.71 -2.04
C LEU A 110 -13.47 0.15 -3.22
N ALA A 111 -12.26 -0.34 -2.97
CA ALA A 111 -11.51 -1.15 -3.92
C ALA A 111 -11.53 -2.61 -3.49
N TRP A 112 -11.57 -3.54 -4.45
CA TRP A 112 -11.41 -4.97 -4.23
C TRP A 112 -10.71 -5.61 -5.44
N ARG A 113 -10.13 -6.80 -5.21
CA ARG A 113 -9.55 -7.65 -6.25
C ARG A 113 -10.54 -8.73 -6.63
N GLN A 114 -10.76 -8.94 -7.93
CA GLN A 114 -11.70 -9.94 -8.45
C GLN A 114 -11.10 -10.69 -9.65
N PHE A 115 -11.34 -11.99 -9.75
CA PHE A 115 -10.99 -12.76 -10.95
C PHE A 115 -11.91 -12.39 -12.11
N VAL A 116 -11.32 -12.09 -13.27
CA VAL A 116 -12.02 -11.67 -14.49
C VAL A 116 -11.83 -12.77 -15.54
N PRO A 117 -12.86 -13.60 -15.81
CA PRO A 117 -12.72 -14.74 -16.72
C PRO A 117 -12.27 -14.37 -18.14
N PRO A 118 -12.74 -13.26 -18.77
CA PRO A 118 -12.27 -12.89 -20.10
C PRO A 118 -10.77 -12.61 -20.22
N THR A 119 -10.10 -12.29 -19.11
CA THR A 119 -8.68 -11.92 -19.08
C THR A 119 -7.83 -12.98 -18.35
N GLU A 120 -8.49 -14.00 -17.80
CA GLU A 120 -7.91 -15.07 -16.99
C GLU A 120 -7.00 -14.55 -15.86
N SER A 121 -7.34 -13.37 -15.33
CA SER A 121 -6.48 -12.64 -14.40
C SER A 121 -7.29 -12.04 -13.25
N PHE A 122 -6.61 -11.75 -12.13
CA PHE A 122 -7.21 -11.01 -11.04
C PHE A 122 -6.98 -9.51 -11.21
N GLU A 123 -8.06 -8.74 -11.19
CA GLU A 123 -8.04 -7.30 -11.46
C GLU A 123 -8.63 -6.49 -10.31
N ILE A 124 -8.30 -5.20 -10.26
CA ILE A 124 -8.77 -4.28 -9.22
C ILE A 124 -9.99 -3.51 -9.74
N PHE A 125 -11.05 -3.53 -8.95
CA PHE A 125 -12.25 -2.74 -9.18
C PHE A 125 -12.35 -1.64 -8.13
N LEU A 126 -13.01 -0.54 -8.48
CA LEU A 126 -13.24 0.59 -7.58
C LEU A 126 -14.66 1.12 -7.74
N LEU A 127 -15.33 1.33 -6.62
CA LEU A 127 -16.61 2.03 -6.56
C LEU A 127 -16.52 3.17 -5.55
N ALA A 128 -17.31 4.22 -5.78
CA ALA A 128 -17.56 5.26 -4.80
C ALA A 128 -19.03 5.31 -4.40
N ARG A 129 -19.27 5.77 -3.18
CA ARG A 129 -20.60 6.01 -2.63
C ARG A 129 -20.53 7.18 -1.65
N ASP A 130 -21.45 8.13 -1.77
CA ASP A 130 -21.61 9.17 -0.76
C ASP A 130 -22.00 8.55 0.59
N TRP A 131 -21.54 9.14 1.70
CA TRP A 131 -21.75 8.64 3.06
C TRP A 131 -23.22 8.36 3.33
N THR A 132 -24.09 9.30 2.97
CA THR A 132 -25.54 9.24 3.12
C THR A 132 -26.26 8.68 1.89
N GLY A 133 -25.54 8.41 0.79
CA GLY A 133 -26.10 7.84 -0.42
C GLY A 133 -26.59 6.40 -0.20
N THR A 134 -27.16 5.79 -1.24
CA THR A 134 -27.60 4.37 -1.21
C THR A 134 -26.91 3.51 -2.25
N THR A 135 -26.24 4.13 -3.23
CA THR A 135 -25.75 3.44 -4.43
C THR A 135 -24.25 3.58 -4.54
N TRP A 136 -23.58 2.46 -4.80
CA TRP A 136 -22.18 2.44 -5.23
C TRP A 136 -22.10 2.63 -6.74
N GLN A 137 -21.22 3.51 -7.19
CA GLN A 137 -21.03 3.84 -8.61
C GLN A 137 -19.56 3.74 -8.98
N PRO A 138 -19.23 3.24 -10.18
CA PRO A 138 -17.85 3.23 -10.65
C PRO A 138 -17.35 4.64 -10.96
N LEU A 139 -16.05 4.84 -10.79
CA LEU A 139 -15.35 6.00 -11.33
C LEU A 139 -14.96 5.70 -12.78
N GLY A 140 -15.66 6.28 -13.74
CA GLY A 140 -15.43 5.98 -15.16
C GLY A 140 -15.65 4.49 -15.46
N THR A 141 -14.62 3.80 -15.97
CA THR A 141 -14.67 2.38 -16.34
C THR A 141 -14.21 1.42 -15.24
N SER A 142 -13.92 1.92 -14.02
CA SER A 142 -13.37 1.10 -12.92
C SER A 142 -14.27 -0.05 -12.42
N GLY A 143 -15.53 -0.10 -12.84
CA GLY A 143 -16.49 -1.16 -12.52
C GLY A 143 -16.73 -2.17 -13.65
N SER A 144 -16.00 -2.11 -14.77
CA SER A 144 -16.25 -2.97 -15.93
C SER A 144 -14.95 -3.50 -16.57
N GLY A 145 -15.07 -4.57 -17.35
CA GLY A 145 -13.90 -5.21 -17.99
C GLY A 145 -12.87 -5.68 -16.97
N GLY A 146 -11.60 -5.29 -17.16
CA GLY A 146 -10.50 -5.52 -16.21
C GLY A 146 -10.35 -4.44 -15.14
N GLY A 147 -11.42 -3.69 -14.82
CA GLY A 147 -11.39 -2.66 -13.77
C GLY A 147 -10.37 -1.55 -14.03
N ILE A 148 -9.60 -1.18 -13.01
CA ILE A 148 -8.54 -0.16 -13.07
C ILE A 148 -7.23 -0.73 -13.62
N SER A 149 -6.94 -1.98 -13.33
CA SER A 149 -5.66 -2.61 -13.68
C SER A 149 -5.61 -3.17 -15.11
N GLY A 150 -6.77 -3.34 -15.77
CA GLY A 150 -6.88 -3.65 -17.20
C GLY A 150 -6.79 -5.14 -17.53
N ALA A 151 -6.98 -5.49 -18.81
CA ALA A 151 -7.19 -6.87 -19.27
C ALA A 151 -5.95 -7.57 -19.85
N GLU A 152 -4.76 -7.00 -19.70
CA GLU A 152 -3.60 -7.40 -20.48
C GLU A 152 -2.65 -8.32 -19.71
N GLY A 153 -2.90 -9.63 -19.85
CA GLY A 153 -1.98 -10.71 -19.48
C GLY A 153 -2.40 -11.51 -18.24
N GLY A 154 -2.19 -12.84 -18.30
CA GLY A 154 -2.66 -13.81 -17.29
C GLY A 154 -1.99 -13.74 -15.91
N ALA A 155 -1.24 -12.67 -15.62
CA ALA A 155 -0.39 -12.60 -14.45
C ALA A 155 -1.08 -11.90 -13.24
N GLY A 156 -2.15 -11.13 -13.48
CA GLY A 156 -3.03 -10.55 -12.45
C GLY A 156 -2.36 -9.62 -11.42
N VAL A 157 -3.16 -9.09 -10.50
CA VAL A 157 -2.71 -8.23 -9.40
C VAL A 157 -2.70 -9.02 -8.10
N PRO A 158 -1.55 -9.42 -7.53
CA PRO A 158 -1.51 -10.16 -6.27
C PRO A 158 -1.73 -9.28 -5.02
N ALA A 159 -1.35 -8.00 -5.08
CA ALA A 159 -1.48 -7.06 -3.96
C ALA A 159 -1.63 -5.61 -4.44
N TYR A 160 -2.35 -4.80 -3.66
CA TYR A 160 -2.51 -3.37 -3.92
C TYR A 160 -2.75 -2.57 -2.62
N SER A 161 -2.65 -1.24 -2.73
CA SER A 161 -2.92 -0.27 -1.67
C SER A 161 -3.67 0.93 -2.22
N LEU A 162 -4.77 1.28 -1.56
CA LEU A 162 -5.64 2.43 -1.82
C LEU A 162 -5.36 3.54 -0.79
N ALA A 163 -5.18 4.77 -1.26
CA ALA A 163 -5.05 5.96 -0.42
C ALA A 163 -5.78 7.15 -1.06
N LEU A 164 -6.06 8.19 -0.27
CA LEU A 164 -6.66 9.43 -0.75
C LEU A 164 -5.64 10.57 -0.74
N GLY A 165 -5.69 11.41 -1.76
CA GLY A 165 -5.06 12.72 -1.75
C GLY A 165 -5.80 13.71 -0.86
N PRO A 166 -5.18 14.86 -0.54
CA PRO A 166 -5.79 15.91 0.27
C PRO A 166 -7.11 16.48 -0.30
N ASP A 167 -7.31 16.33 -1.60
CA ASP A 167 -8.51 16.72 -2.35
C ASP A 167 -9.59 15.63 -2.41
N GLY A 168 -9.35 14.46 -1.79
CA GLY A 168 -10.23 13.29 -1.85
C GLY A 168 -10.05 12.43 -3.10
N THR A 169 -9.08 12.73 -3.97
CA THR A 169 -8.80 11.90 -5.14
C THR A 169 -8.26 10.54 -4.71
N PRO A 170 -8.79 9.40 -5.20
CA PRO A 170 -8.27 8.08 -4.88
C PRO A 170 -7.06 7.68 -5.73
N TYR A 171 -6.06 7.10 -5.07
CA TYR A 171 -4.81 6.61 -5.63
C TYR A 171 -4.67 5.11 -5.31
N ILE A 172 -4.30 4.28 -6.29
CA ILE A 172 -4.14 2.82 -6.12
C ILE A 172 -2.78 2.34 -6.63
N ALA A 173 -1.87 2.05 -5.70
CA ALA A 173 -0.62 1.36 -6.00
C ALA A 173 -0.88 -0.14 -6.07
N TYR A 174 -0.41 -0.84 -7.10
CA TYR A 174 -0.64 -2.28 -7.23
C TYR A 174 0.50 -2.99 -7.92
N GLN A 175 0.82 -4.19 -7.44
CA GLN A 175 1.81 -5.06 -8.04
C GLN A 175 1.27 -5.61 -9.37
N SER A 176 2.07 -5.56 -10.43
CA SER A 176 1.77 -6.18 -11.71
C SER A 176 2.90 -7.10 -12.12
N THR A 177 2.56 -8.20 -12.77
CA THR A 177 3.44 -9.34 -13.08
C THR A 177 3.52 -9.57 -14.58
N THR A 178 3.35 -8.54 -15.42
CA THR A 178 3.37 -8.72 -16.89
C THR A 178 4.72 -9.27 -17.33
N PHE A 179 4.75 -10.57 -17.63
CA PHE A 179 5.81 -11.24 -18.34
C PHE A 179 5.35 -11.41 -19.79
N THR A 180 6.02 -10.81 -20.76
CA THR A 180 5.96 -11.31 -22.13
C THR A 180 7.30 -11.90 -22.52
N GLU A 181 7.30 -13.01 -23.25
CA GLU A 181 8.52 -13.69 -23.73
C GLU A 181 9.42 -12.76 -24.59
N ALA A 182 8.83 -11.68 -25.15
CA ALA A 182 9.55 -10.63 -25.87
C ALA A 182 10.45 -9.76 -24.96
N ASP A 183 10.08 -9.59 -23.68
CA ASP A 183 10.85 -8.84 -22.67
C ASP A 183 12.20 -9.50 -22.33
N PHE A 184 12.40 -10.77 -22.73
CA PHE A 184 13.63 -11.53 -22.51
C PHE A 184 14.69 -11.30 -23.61
N THR A 185 14.36 -10.53 -24.66
CA THR A 185 15.28 -10.23 -25.78
C THR A 185 15.79 -8.78 -25.80
N THR A 186 15.11 -7.87 -25.09
CA THR A 186 15.48 -6.46 -24.99
C THR A 186 15.25 -5.96 -23.58
N GLN A 187 16.29 -5.42 -22.95
CA GLN A 187 16.32 -4.90 -21.58
C GLN A 187 15.09 -4.07 -21.19
N THR A 188 14.81 -4.06 -19.87
CA THR A 188 13.96 -3.11 -19.12
C THR A 188 12.44 -3.42 -19.12
N ALA A 189 12.04 -4.48 -18.42
CA ALA A 189 10.68 -4.57 -17.85
C ALA A 189 10.79 -4.22 -16.37
N GLY A 190 9.99 -3.27 -15.89
CA GLY A 190 9.98 -2.95 -14.47
C GLY A 190 8.59 -3.02 -13.87
N LEU A 191 8.54 -2.85 -12.55
CA LEU A 191 7.36 -3.25 -11.80
C LEU A 191 6.47 -2.07 -11.38
N HIS A 192 5.20 -2.19 -11.71
CA HIS A 192 4.32 -1.04 -11.64
C HIS A 192 3.75 -0.82 -10.25
N ALA A 193 3.56 0.45 -9.87
CA ALA A 193 2.69 0.86 -8.78
C ALA A 193 1.98 2.12 -9.29
N TRP A 194 0.66 2.06 -9.36
CA TRP A 194 -0.12 3.04 -10.09
C TRP A 194 -0.75 4.08 -9.18
N THR A 195 -1.22 5.12 -9.83
CA THR A 195 -2.05 6.15 -9.24
C THR A 195 -2.86 6.70 -10.41
N ASN A 196 -4.12 7.06 -10.21
CA ASN A 196 -4.86 7.71 -11.29
C ASN A 196 -4.11 9.02 -11.67
N GLN A 197 -3.58 9.09 -12.90
CA GLN A 197 -2.92 10.22 -13.58
C GLN A 197 -1.41 10.55 -13.41
N ILE A 198 -0.51 9.68 -12.92
CA ILE A 198 0.91 10.10 -12.73
C ILE A 198 1.98 9.34 -13.53
N SER A 199 1.86 8.04 -13.79
CA SER A 199 2.84 7.29 -14.61
C SER A 199 2.16 6.29 -15.53
N GLY A 200 2.80 5.91 -16.65
CA GLY A 200 2.35 4.90 -17.64
C GLY A 200 2.97 3.51 -17.42
N ARG A 201 2.70 2.53 -18.33
CA ARG A 201 3.05 1.09 -18.21
C ARG A 201 4.47 0.79 -18.68
N GLU A 202 5.21 1.82 -19.04
CA GLU A 202 6.54 1.73 -19.65
C GLU A 202 7.58 2.11 -18.60
N GLY A 203 8.76 1.46 -18.62
CA GLY A 203 9.90 1.86 -17.78
C GLY A 203 9.77 1.53 -16.29
N GLY A 204 8.89 0.61 -15.92
CA GLY A 204 8.89 0.02 -14.59
C GLY A 204 8.18 0.77 -13.46
N GLY A 205 7.25 1.66 -13.81
CA GLY A 205 6.38 2.35 -12.87
C GLY A 205 7.10 3.04 -11.72
N ALA A 206 6.52 3.03 -10.52
CA ALA A 206 7.12 3.73 -9.37
C ALA A 206 8.42 3.09 -8.88
N SER A 207 8.59 1.77 -9.05
CA SER A 207 9.81 1.10 -8.63
C SER A 207 10.98 1.44 -9.56
N ASN A 208 10.75 1.49 -10.87
CA ASN A 208 11.83 1.49 -11.86
C ASN A 208 12.83 0.32 -11.64
N ALA A 209 12.36 -0.77 -11.02
CA ALA A 209 13.16 -1.98 -10.79
C ALA A 209 13.54 -2.61 -12.13
N LEU A 210 14.81 -3.00 -12.29
CA LEU A 210 15.34 -3.55 -13.54
C LEU A 210 15.61 -5.05 -13.42
N SER A 211 15.10 -5.85 -14.35
CA SER A 211 15.46 -7.27 -14.48
C SER A 211 16.75 -7.43 -15.29
N PHE A 212 17.57 -8.43 -14.96
CA PHE A 212 18.90 -8.63 -15.57
C PHE A 212 19.03 -10.02 -16.22
N LYS A 213 19.83 -10.08 -17.29
CA LYS A 213 20.33 -11.33 -17.87
C LYS A 213 21.75 -11.56 -17.36
N ILE A 214 22.03 -12.78 -16.92
CA ILE A 214 23.35 -13.16 -16.40
C ILE A 214 23.90 -14.30 -17.24
N GLU A 215 25.16 -14.14 -17.66
CA GLU A 215 25.90 -15.11 -18.45
C GLU A 215 27.06 -15.64 -17.61
N GLY A 216 27.04 -16.93 -17.27
CA GLY A 216 28.01 -17.53 -16.35
C GLY A 216 27.81 -19.05 -16.26
N HIS A 217 28.87 -19.78 -15.86
CA HIS A 217 28.79 -21.22 -15.58
C HIS A 217 28.18 -22.12 -16.68
N GLY A 218 28.25 -21.72 -17.95
CA GLY A 218 27.73 -22.48 -19.08
C GLY A 218 26.21 -22.36 -19.30
N THR A 219 25.53 -21.51 -18.53
CA THR A 219 24.10 -21.21 -18.69
C THR A 219 23.85 -19.71 -18.80
N THR A 220 22.71 -19.34 -19.35
CA THR A 220 22.15 -17.99 -19.24
C THR A 220 20.99 -18.10 -18.28
N THR A 221 20.99 -17.29 -17.23
CA THR A 221 19.87 -17.21 -16.29
C THR A 221 19.26 -15.82 -16.34
N PHE A 222 17.94 -15.76 -16.44
CA PHE A 222 17.20 -14.52 -16.28
C PHE A 222 16.85 -14.31 -14.81
N VAL A 223 17.14 -13.11 -14.32
CA VAL A 223 16.78 -12.66 -12.97
C VAL A 223 15.71 -11.60 -13.09
N SER A 224 14.50 -11.94 -12.68
CA SER A 224 13.38 -11.02 -12.56
C SER A 224 13.46 -10.28 -11.24
N HIS A 225 13.31 -8.96 -11.26
CA HIS A 225 13.15 -8.17 -10.05
C HIS A 225 11.73 -7.67 -9.89
N ASN A 226 11.19 -7.78 -8.68
CA ASN A 226 9.83 -7.40 -8.36
C ASN A 226 9.78 -6.34 -7.27
N ALA A 227 8.78 -5.46 -7.33
CA ALA A 227 8.28 -4.67 -6.22
C ALA A 227 6.99 -5.32 -5.65
N GLU A 228 7.16 -6.21 -4.67
CA GLU A 228 6.05 -6.93 -4.04
C GLU A 228 5.38 -6.10 -2.93
N HIS A 229 4.10 -6.39 -2.70
CA HIS A 229 3.31 -5.83 -1.59
C HIS A 229 3.41 -4.30 -1.42
N PRO A 230 3.09 -3.51 -2.47
CA PRO A 230 3.20 -2.06 -2.38
C PRO A 230 2.21 -1.51 -1.36
N THR A 231 2.68 -0.55 -0.56
CA THR A 231 1.86 0.32 0.27
C THR A 231 2.03 1.76 -0.13
N LEU A 232 0.96 2.54 0.05
CA LEU A 232 0.83 3.87 -0.51
C LEU A 232 0.33 4.83 0.55
N ALA A 233 0.96 6.00 0.62
CA ALA A 233 0.47 7.15 1.37
C ALA A 233 0.59 8.41 0.51
N ILE A 234 -0.34 9.35 0.67
CA ILE A 234 -0.30 10.64 -0.03
C ILE A 234 0.00 11.73 1.00
N GLY A 235 1.05 12.52 0.74
CA GLY A 235 1.38 13.67 1.59
C GLY A 235 0.36 14.80 1.48
N ALA A 236 0.39 15.72 2.44
CA ALA A 236 -0.44 16.93 2.40
C ALA A 236 -0.16 17.83 1.17
N ASP A 237 0.99 17.65 0.52
CA ASP A 237 1.37 18.28 -0.73
C ASP A 237 0.78 17.57 -1.97
N GLY A 238 -0.05 16.54 -1.77
CA GLY A 238 -0.65 15.75 -2.84
C GLY A 238 0.32 14.78 -3.52
N LYS A 239 1.54 14.62 -3.00
CA LYS A 239 2.56 13.77 -3.62
C LYS A 239 2.51 12.35 -3.04
N PRO A 240 2.34 11.32 -3.89
CA PRO A 240 2.42 9.93 -3.48
C PRO A 240 3.80 9.52 -2.92
N VAL A 241 3.78 8.67 -1.91
CA VAL A 241 4.90 7.88 -1.41
C VAL A 241 4.51 6.41 -1.46
N VAL A 242 5.35 5.58 -2.09
CA VAL A 242 5.14 4.14 -2.19
C VAL A 242 6.29 3.42 -1.50
N ALA A 243 5.98 2.45 -0.66
CA ALA A 243 6.97 1.51 -0.10
C ALA A 243 6.63 0.08 -0.53
N PHE A 244 7.64 -0.72 -0.83
CA PHE A 244 7.48 -2.08 -1.37
C PHE A 244 8.68 -2.95 -1.00
N ILE A 245 8.50 -4.25 -1.19
CA ILE A 245 9.58 -5.23 -1.08
C ILE A 245 10.21 -5.39 -2.44
N TYR A 246 11.50 -5.11 -2.55
CA TYR A 246 12.26 -5.48 -3.74
C TYR A 246 12.66 -6.94 -3.60
N SER A 247 12.15 -7.81 -4.49
CA SER A 247 12.48 -9.24 -4.53
C SER A 247 13.17 -9.64 -5.83
N SER A 248 13.96 -10.72 -5.82
CA SER A 248 14.47 -11.37 -7.04
C SER A 248 13.80 -12.74 -7.24
N MET A 249 13.48 -13.08 -8.50
CA MET A 249 13.00 -14.39 -8.90
C MET A 249 13.86 -14.94 -10.05
N PHE A 250 14.13 -16.24 -10.02
CA PHE A 250 15.07 -16.89 -10.93
C PHE A 250 14.40 -17.97 -11.77
N GLU A 251 14.62 -17.94 -13.08
CA GLU A 251 14.22 -19.03 -13.96
C GLU A 251 15.18 -20.22 -13.79
N GLY A 252 14.67 -21.36 -13.32
CA GLY A 252 15.48 -22.59 -13.17
C GLY A 252 16.30 -22.70 -11.88
N GLY A 253 16.13 -21.77 -10.94
CA GLY A 253 16.75 -21.81 -9.60
C GLY A 253 17.75 -20.68 -9.34
N ASN A 254 18.08 -20.46 -8.06
CA ASN A 254 18.97 -19.38 -7.63
C ASN A 254 20.41 -19.55 -8.19
N PRO A 255 20.95 -18.59 -8.97
CA PRO A 255 22.33 -18.63 -9.46
C PRO A 255 23.36 -18.60 -8.32
N PRO A 256 24.53 -19.24 -8.47
CA PRO A 256 25.58 -19.22 -7.45
C PRO A 256 26.11 -17.82 -7.11
N GLU A 257 26.01 -16.87 -8.03
CA GLU A 257 26.42 -15.47 -7.85
C GLU A 257 25.48 -14.69 -6.92
N PHE A 258 24.26 -15.20 -6.69
CA PHE A 258 23.29 -14.62 -5.78
C PHE A 258 23.43 -15.25 -4.41
N ASN A 259 23.42 -14.42 -3.38
CA ASN A 259 23.44 -14.90 -2.00
C ASN A 259 22.08 -15.46 -1.52
N GLY A 260 21.06 -15.53 -2.39
CA GLY A 260 19.70 -15.97 -2.07
C GLY A 260 18.65 -15.25 -2.90
N GLU A 261 17.38 -15.34 -2.46
CA GLU A 261 16.36 -14.36 -2.85
C GLU A 261 16.74 -13.02 -2.19
N ASN A 262 16.96 -11.99 -2.99
CA ASN A 262 17.25 -10.64 -2.52
C ASN A 262 15.94 -9.98 -2.09
N ASP A 263 15.69 -9.82 -0.80
CA ASP A 263 14.49 -9.12 -0.31
C ASP A 263 14.86 -7.97 0.61
N ASP A 264 14.61 -6.72 0.18
CA ASP A 264 14.80 -5.53 1.03
C ASP A 264 13.65 -4.53 0.85
N MET A 265 13.45 -3.66 1.84
CA MET A 265 12.45 -2.60 1.78
C MET A 265 12.98 -1.43 0.99
N TYR A 266 12.18 -0.91 0.05
CA TYR A 266 12.46 0.33 -0.65
C TYR A 266 11.26 1.26 -0.59
N ALA A 267 11.53 2.56 -0.71
CA ALA A 267 10.50 3.57 -0.75
C ALA A 267 10.85 4.65 -1.79
N VAL A 268 9.82 5.14 -2.47
CA VAL A 268 9.93 6.18 -3.50
C VAL A 268 8.87 7.25 -3.29
N ARG A 269 9.14 8.47 -3.71
CA ARG A 269 8.21 9.59 -3.69
C ARG A 269 8.09 10.21 -5.07
N TRP A 270 6.88 10.54 -5.49
CA TRP A 270 6.68 11.34 -6.69
C TRP A 270 7.05 12.80 -6.40
N ASN A 271 7.94 13.39 -7.18
CA ASN A 271 8.34 14.79 -6.99
C ASN A 271 7.47 15.80 -7.78
N GLY A 272 6.62 15.32 -8.70
CA GLY A 272 5.86 16.13 -9.65
C GLY A 272 6.14 15.78 -11.12
N THR A 273 7.32 15.24 -11.41
CA THR A 273 7.80 14.88 -12.75
C THR A 273 8.45 13.49 -12.83
N ALA A 274 8.96 12.96 -11.73
CA ALA A 274 9.59 11.64 -11.64
C ALA A 274 9.40 11.03 -10.24
N TRP A 275 9.58 9.70 -10.16
CA TRP A 275 9.73 8.99 -8.90
C TRP A 275 11.18 9.09 -8.42
N GLU A 276 11.36 9.49 -7.17
CA GLU A 276 12.67 9.62 -6.53
C GLU A 276 12.78 8.66 -5.34
N PRO A 277 13.94 8.01 -5.14
CA PRO A 277 14.16 7.16 -3.97
C PRO A 277 14.13 7.98 -2.68
N LEU A 278 13.50 7.42 -1.64
CA LEU A 278 13.59 7.91 -0.28
C LEU A 278 14.64 7.07 0.45
N GLY A 279 15.87 7.56 0.49
CA GLY A 279 17.01 6.81 1.03
C GLY A 279 17.72 6.03 -0.08
N PRO A 280 18.03 4.73 0.12
CA PRO A 280 18.72 3.94 -0.89
C PRO A 280 17.96 3.89 -2.22
N ALA A 281 18.71 4.02 -3.32
CA ALA A 281 18.18 3.81 -4.65
C ALA A 281 18.13 2.33 -4.97
N LEU A 282 17.16 1.92 -5.77
CA LEU A 282 17.11 0.57 -6.29
C LEU A 282 18.34 0.26 -7.17
N PRO A 283 18.85 -0.98 -7.16
CA PRO A 283 19.96 -1.36 -8.00
C PRO A 283 19.60 -1.22 -9.48
N THR A 284 20.38 -0.42 -10.22
CA THR A 284 20.21 -0.24 -11.68
C THR A 284 21.26 -0.99 -12.49
N THR A 285 22.22 -1.64 -11.82
CA THR A 285 23.30 -2.42 -12.41
C THR A 285 23.49 -3.70 -11.62
N LEU A 286 24.10 -4.72 -12.22
CA LEU A 286 24.45 -5.98 -11.55
C LEU A 286 25.62 -5.76 -10.57
N ASP A 287 25.35 -5.08 -9.46
CA ASP A 287 26.26 -4.86 -8.34
C ASP A 287 25.95 -5.79 -7.15
N ASN A 288 26.70 -5.66 -6.05
CA ASN A 288 26.50 -6.52 -4.88
C ASN A 288 25.06 -6.48 -4.34
N VAL A 289 24.39 -5.33 -4.38
CA VAL A 289 23.02 -5.19 -3.90
C VAL A 289 22.05 -5.86 -4.86
N ALA A 290 22.26 -5.72 -6.18
CA ALA A 290 21.50 -6.48 -7.16
C ALA A 290 21.68 -8.00 -7.03
N LEU A 291 22.83 -8.46 -6.51
CA LEU A 291 23.13 -9.88 -6.23
C LEU A 291 22.64 -10.35 -4.84
N GLY A 292 21.91 -9.50 -4.11
CA GLY A 292 21.24 -9.82 -2.86
C GLY A 292 21.95 -9.41 -1.58
N ALA A 293 23.05 -8.66 -1.66
CA ALA A 293 23.62 -8.02 -0.47
C ALA A 293 22.63 -6.99 0.12
N PRO A 294 22.68 -6.75 1.45
CA PRO A 294 21.91 -5.68 2.07
C PRO A 294 22.12 -4.34 1.36
N GLY A 295 21.05 -3.59 1.15
CA GLY A 295 21.16 -2.29 0.48
C GLY A 295 19.90 -1.43 0.45
N GLY A 296 18.76 -1.96 0.87
CA GLY A 296 17.53 -1.20 1.08
C GLY A 296 17.43 -0.62 2.49
N ILE A 297 16.20 -0.30 2.89
CA ILE A 297 15.87 0.41 4.13
C ILE A 297 15.99 -0.51 5.34
N SER A 298 15.62 -1.79 5.21
CA SER A 298 15.80 -2.74 6.31
C SER A 298 17.28 -3.06 6.51
N ASN A 299 18.05 -3.08 5.40
CA ASN A 299 19.48 -3.33 5.37
C ASN A 299 19.86 -4.61 6.14
N THR A 300 19.00 -5.64 6.06
CA THR A 300 19.21 -6.92 6.74
C THR A 300 20.00 -7.88 5.84
N PRO A 301 20.99 -8.61 6.38
CA PRO A 301 21.64 -9.71 5.68
C PRO A 301 20.77 -10.96 5.60
N GLY A 302 19.62 -10.95 6.27
CA GLY A 302 18.64 -12.01 6.29
C GLY A 302 17.58 -11.90 5.21
N TRP A 303 16.79 -12.97 5.04
CA TRP A 303 15.60 -12.95 4.19
C TRP A 303 14.45 -12.24 4.88
N ILE A 304 13.90 -11.23 4.21
CA ILE A 304 12.60 -10.67 4.61
C ILE A 304 11.47 -11.60 4.14
N ARG A 305 11.65 -12.34 3.05
CA ARG A 305 10.68 -13.29 2.51
C ARG A 305 10.99 -14.70 3.03
N GLU A 306 10.13 -15.22 3.90
CA GLU A 306 10.21 -16.63 4.31
C GLU A 306 9.48 -17.52 3.29
N VAL A 307 10.24 -18.32 2.54
CA VAL A 307 9.67 -19.32 1.63
C VAL A 307 9.15 -20.51 2.47
N GLY A 308 7.83 -20.56 2.71
CA GLY A 308 7.18 -21.76 3.29
C GLY A 308 6.23 -21.53 4.46
N HIS A 309 6.09 -20.30 4.95
CA HIS A 309 5.13 -19.96 6.01
C HIS A 309 4.24 -18.80 5.56
N ASP A 310 2.99 -18.73 6.06
CA ASP A 310 2.02 -17.62 5.87
C ASP A 310 2.50 -16.26 6.45
N ARG A 311 3.81 -16.01 6.47
CA ARG A 311 4.53 -14.92 7.14
C ARG A 311 4.90 -13.81 6.17
N LEU A 312 4.02 -13.51 5.22
CA LEU A 312 4.19 -12.40 4.27
C LEU A 312 4.58 -11.11 5.02
N VAL A 313 5.67 -10.49 4.59
CA VAL A 313 6.00 -9.13 5.01
C VAL A 313 5.15 -8.19 4.21
N ARG A 314 4.49 -7.27 4.90
CA ARG A 314 3.74 -6.19 4.28
C ARG A 314 4.30 -4.90 4.90
N PRO A 315 5.03 -4.09 4.13
CA PRO A 315 5.37 -2.76 4.61
C PRO A 315 4.08 -1.98 4.90
N SER A 316 4.17 -0.94 5.70
CA SER A 316 3.09 0.02 5.94
C SER A 316 3.72 1.40 5.98
N ILE A 317 3.47 2.17 4.93
CA ILE A 317 3.93 3.56 4.82
C ILE A 317 2.81 4.52 5.23
N MET A 318 3.17 5.55 5.99
CA MET A 318 2.34 6.74 6.18
C MET A 318 3.18 7.99 5.95
N VAL A 319 2.51 9.11 5.67
CA VAL A 319 3.13 10.45 5.66
C VAL A 319 2.52 11.24 6.81
N ASP A 320 3.35 11.65 7.77
CA ASP A 320 2.94 12.42 8.95
C ASP A 320 2.50 13.83 8.53
N ARG A 321 1.83 14.56 9.43
CA ARG A 321 1.32 15.92 9.18
C ARG A 321 2.42 16.91 8.83
N ASP A 322 3.65 16.67 9.30
CA ASP A 322 4.84 17.45 8.96
C ASP A 322 5.41 17.10 7.57
N GLY A 323 4.78 16.16 6.85
CA GLY A 323 5.21 15.67 5.54
C GLY A 323 6.24 14.54 5.62
N THR A 324 6.53 14.02 6.82
CA THR A 324 7.56 13.01 7.00
C THR A 324 7.05 11.59 6.75
N PRO A 325 7.68 10.83 5.84
CA PRO A 325 7.41 9.41 5.70
C PRO A 325 7.81 8.60 6.94
N VAL A 326 6.91 7.71 7.39
CA VAL A 326 7.16 6.70 8.43
C VAL A 326 6.79 5.34 7.87
N LEU A 327 7.75 4.41 7.90
CA LEU A 327 7.63 3.06 7.36
C LEU A 327 7.69 2.06 8.50
N ALA A 328 6.72 1.14 8.54
CA ALA A 328 6.75 -0.01 9.43
C ALA A 328 6.78 -1.31 8.62
N TRP A 329 7.48 -2.32 9.13
CA TRP A 329 7.45 -3.68 8.58
C TRP A 329 7.69 -4.69 9.70
N GLY A 330 7.37 -5.95 9.44
CA GLY A 330 7.67 -7.03 10.36
C GLY A 330 8.69 -7.98 9.73
N GLU A 331 9.76 -8.28 10.43
CA GLU A 331 10.90 -9.08 9.94
C GLU A 331 11.28 -10.14 10.98
N THR A 332 11.70 -11.32 10.51
CA THR A 332 12.14 -12.40 11.39
C THR A 332 13.63 -12.30 11.64
N ASN A 333 14.03 -12.29 12.90
CA ASN A 333 15.43 -12.35 13.30
C ASN A 333 15.94 -13.79 13.14
N PHE A 334 17.09 -13.94 12.48
CA PHE A 334 17.71 -15.25 12.22
C PHE A 334 18.32 -15.88 13.47
N ASP A 335 18.78 -15.07 14.42
CA ASP A 335 19.48 -15.57 15.61
C ASP A 335 18.52 -16.29 16.57
N ASP A 336 17.26 -15.85 16.63
CA ASP A 336 16.26 -16.37 17.57
C ASP A 336 14.98 -16.92 16.92
N GLY A 337 14.74 -16.66 15.63
CA GLY A 337 13.57 -17.09 14.88
C GLY A 337 12.28 -16.32 15.19
N PHE A 338 12.34 -15.27 16.02
CA PHE A 338 11.19 -14.44 16.37
C PHE A 338 10.97 -13.35 15.34
N ARG A 339 9.69 -12.96 15.17
CA ARG A 339 9.30 -11.86 14.31
C ARG A 339 9.17 -10.59 15.14
N TYR A 340 9.86 -9.55 14.70
CA TYR A 340 9.85 -8.23 15.31
C TYR A 340 9.18 -7.22 14.38
N ILE A 341 8.65 -6.16 14.96
CA ILE A 341 8.15 -5.01 14.22
C ILE A 341 9.21 -3.92 14.25
N TYR A 342 9.52 -3.38 13.09
CA TYR A 342 10.42 -2.26 12.92
C TYR A 342 9.62 -1.05 12.44
N VAL A 343 9.94 0.13 12.95
CA VAL A 343 9.33 1.39 12.55
C VAL A 343 10.43 2.42 12.34
N TYR A 344 10.53 2.95 11.13
CA TYR A 344 11.55 3.93 10.73
C TYR A 344 10.88 5.24 10.30
N LYS A 345 11.47 6.38 10.66
CA LYS A 345 11.08 7.73 10.20
C LYS A 345 12.16 8.29 9.26
N PHE A 346 11.76 8.87 8.13
CA PHE A 346 12.69 9.46 7.16
C PHE A 346 13.04 10.91 7.54
N ASN A 347 14.31 11.26 7.73
CA ASN A 347 14.69 12.61 8.16
C ASN A 347 14.93 13.60 7.00
N GLY A 348 14.64 13.19 5.76
CA GLY A 348 14.96 13.94 4.53
C GLY A 348 16.21 13.45 3.80
N THR A 349 17.06 12.67 4.46
CA THR A 349 18.29 12.09 3.88
C THR A 349 18.44 10.60 4.14
N SER A 350 18.05 10.13 5.32
CA SER A 350 18.14 8.74 5.73
C SER A 350 16.94 8.32 6.57
N TRP A 351 16.69 7.02 6.62
CA TRP A 351 15.75 6.44 7.56
C TRP A 351 16.40 6.24 8.93
N GLN A 352 15.63 6.47 10.00
CA GLN A 352 16.08 6.32 11.38
C GLN A 352 15.04 5.54 12.18
N GLY A 353 15.49 4.64 13.06
CA GLY A 353 14.62 3.92 13.97
C GLY A 353 13.75 4.86 14.80
N LEU A 354 12.45 4.57 14.86
CA LEU A 354 11.46 5.24 15.69
C LEU A 354 11.18 4.34 16.91
N GLY A 355 11.12 4.89 18.11
CA GLY A 355 10.93 4.12 19.35
C GLY A 355 12.23 3.53 19.92
N SER A 356 13.16 3.09 19.07
CA SER A 356 14.51 2.66 19.44
C SER A 356 15.53 3.00 18.34
N PRO A 357 16.85 3.02 18.62
CA PRO A 357 17.86 3.26 17.60
C PRO A 357 17.84 2.26 16.44
N SER A 358 17.49 1.01 16.70
CA SER A 358 17.30 -0.03 15.68
C SER A 358 15.91 0.01 15.03
N GLY A 359 14.99 0.84 15.53
CA GLY A 359 13.58 0.90 15.12
C GLY A 359 12.73 -0.30 15.53
N GLN A 360 13.32 -1.33 16.15
CA GLN A 360 12.58 -2.44 16.73
C GLN A 360 11.63 -1.93 17.84
N ILE A 361 10.40 -2.42 17.80
CA ILE A 361 9.36 -2.22 18.81
C ILE A 361 9.10 -3.57 19.49
N ASP A 362 9.21 -3.59 20.82
CA ASP A 362 8.95 -4.76 21.66
C ASP A 362 7.46 -4.99 21.96
#